data_AF-A0AAW7D3K3-F1
#
_entry.id   AF-A0AAW7D3K3-F1
#
_cell.length_a   1.000
_cell.length_b   1.000
_cell.length_c   1.000
_cell.angle_alpha   90.00
_cell.angle_beta   90.00
_cell.angle_gamma   90.00
#
_symmetry.space_group_name_H-M   'P 1'
#
loop_
_entity.id
_entity.type
_entity.pdbx_description
1 polymer ?
#
loop_
_entity_poly.entity_id
_entity_poly.type
_entity_poly.pdbx_seq_one_letter_code
_entity_poly.pdbx_strand_id
1 'polypeptide(L)'
;MNKKIIYWISTSLFSLFMLFSAYSYFTDPTFKEAFVYLGYPDYFRVELGIAKILGVLALLLPFLPRVIKGFAYAGFTINIVAAAIAHLAVGEGISSLVPMLIAGVLLALSYYFLPLSLNTSTTSKS
;
A
#
# COMPACT_ATOMS: atom_id res chain seq x y z
N MET A 1 -9.21 22.21 -7.93
CA MET A 1 -9.17 20.78 -8.29
C MET A 1 -10.15 20.01 -7.41
N ASN A 2 -10.96 19.10 -7.97
CA ASN A 2 -11.99 18.38 -7.21
C ASN A 2 -11.36 17.34 -6.28
N LYS A 3 -11.63 17.41 -4.96
CA LYS A 3 -11.08 16.48 -3.94
C LYS A 3 -11.27 15.00 -4.33
N LYS A 4 -12.42 14.67 -4.92
CA LYS A 4 -12.74 13.32 -5.40
C LYS A 4 -11.80 12.86 -6.52
N ILE A 5 -11.40 13.77 -7.42
CA ILE A 5 -10.45 13.48 -8.50
C ILE A 5 -9.07 13.20 -7.92
N ILE A 6 -8.60 14.03 -6.97
CA ILE A 6 -7.29 13.83 -6.31
C ILE A 6 -7.25 12.48 -5.60
N TYR A 7 -8.30 12.14 -4.85
CA TYR A 7 -8.44 10.85 -4.19
C TYR A 7 -8.31 9.69 -5.18
N TRP A 8 -9.09 9.67 -6.26
CA TRP A 8 -9.07 8.55 -7.20
C TRP A 8 -7.77 8.47 -7.99
N ILE A 9 -7.17 9.59 -8.39
CA ILE A 9 -5.87 9.57 -9.08
C ILE A 9 -4.79 9.00 -8.15
N SER A 10 -4.66 9.55 -6.93
CA SER A 10 -3.65 9.11 -5.97
C SER A 10 -3.85 7.65 -5.55
N THR A 11 -5.09 7.24 -5.28
CA THR A 11 -5.42 5.85 -4.91
C THR A 11 -5.14 4.88 -6.04
N SER A 12 -5.49 5.22 -7.29
CA SER A 12 -5.22 4.34 -8.44
C SER A 12 -3.73 4.22 -8.74
N LEU A 13 -2.97 5.32 -8.71
CA LEU A 13 -1.52 5.28 -8.90
C LEU A 13 -0.82 4.48 -7.79
N PHE A 14 -1.19 4.72 -6.53
CA PHE A 14 -0.69 3.95 -5.40
C PHE A 14 -1.00 2.46 -5.55
N SER A 15 -2.24 2.14 -5.92
CA SER A 15 -2.70 0.76 -6.11
C SER A 15 -1.94 0.07 -7.23
N LEU A 16 -1.74 0.73 -8.38
CA LEU A 16 -0.96 0.19 -9.47
C LEU A 16 0.49 -0.08 -9.06
N PHE A 17 1.11 0.85 -8.33
CA PHE A 17 2.46 0.69 -7.80
C PHE A 17 2.56 -0.52 -6.84
N MET A 18 1.61 -0.66 -5.92
CA MET A 18 1.59 -1.79 -4.99
C MET A 18 1.29 -3.13 -5.65
N LEU A 19 0.40 -3.16 -6.66
CA LEU A 19 0.13 -4.37 -7.44
C LEU A 19 1.32 -4.78 -8.30
N PHE A 20 2.03 -3.83 -8.90
CA PHE A 20 3.27 -4.10 -9.61
C PHE A 20 4.33 -4.69 -8.67
N SER A 21 4.51 -4.10 -7.48
CA SER A 21 5.40 -4.65 -6.45
C SER A 21 4.99 -6.07 -6.02
N ALA A 22 3.70 -6.33 -5.80
CA ALA A 22 3.21 -7.67 -5.45
C ALA A 22 3.42 -8.67 -6.59
N TYR A 23 3.20 -8.27 -7.85
CA TYR A 23 3.49 -9.08 -9.02
C TYR A 23 4.98 -9.45 -9.08
N SER A 24 5.87 -8.48 -8.93
CA SER A 24 7.32 -8.72 -8.89
C SER A 24 7.71 -9.66 -7.76
N TYR A 25 7.06 -9.56 -6.58
CA TYR A 25 7.31 -10.52 -5.51
C TYR A 25 7.06 -11.94 -5.99
N PHE A 26 6.02 -12.22 -6.77
CA PHE A 26 5.70 -13.58 -7.20
C PHE A 26 6.51 -14.08 -8.40
N THR A 27 6.91 -13.20 -9.31
CA THR A 27 7.50 -13.60 -10.60
C THR A 27 9.00 -13.43 -10.70
N ASP A 28 9.58 -12.51 -9.92
CA ASP A 28 10.99 -12.15 -10.05
C ASP A 28 11.83 -12.84 -8.95
N PRO A 29 12.77 -13.74 -9.32
CA PRO A 29 13.59 -14.48 -8.37
C PRO A 29 14.51 -13.58 -7.53
N THR A 30 14.83 -12.37 -8.00
CA THR A 30 15.68 -11.43 -7.24
C THR A 30 15.05 -11.02 -5.91
N PHE A 31 13.71 -10.92 -5.84
CA PHE A 31 13.01 -10.65 -4.59
C PHE A 31 13.11 -11.84 -3.64
N LYS A 32 13.05 -13.08 -4.13
CA LYS A 32 13.27 -14.25 -3.27
C LYS A 32 14.64 -14.22 -2.63
N GLU A 33 15.68 -13.92 -3.41
CA GLU A 33 17.05 -13.79 -2.92
C GLU A 33 17.19 -12.63 -1.92
N ALA A 34 16.61 -11.46 -2.21
CA ALA A 34 16.63 -10.31 -1.31
C ALA A 34 15.97 -10.58 0.05
N PHE A 35 14.82 -11.26 0.05
CA PHE A 35 14.14 -11.63 1.30
C PHE A 35 14.96 -12.63 2.13
N VAL A 36 15.59 -13.61 1.49
CA VAL A 36 16.50 -14.56 2.17
C VAL A 36 17.74 -13.85 2.71
N TYR A 37 18.32 -12.93 1.94
CA TYR A 37 19.47 -12.12 2.38
C TYR A 37 19.14 -11.28 3.63
N LEU A 38 17.91 -10.75 3.71
CA LEU A 38 17.39 -10.05 4.89
C LEU A 38 17.06 -10.99 6.07
N GLY A 39 17.22 -12.30 5.92
CA GLY A 39 16.93 -13.29 6.96
C GLY A 39 15.47 -13.73 7.04
N TYR A 40 14.63 -13.35 6.06
CA TYR A 40 13.23 -13.76 6.02
C TYR A 40 13.04 -15.08 5.26
N PRO A 41 12.12 -15.94 5.70
CA PRO A 41 11.76 -17.15 4.96
C PRO A 41 10.95 -16.79 3.69
N ASP A 42 11.05 -17.63 2.65
CA ASP A 42 10.43 -17.36 1.34
C ASP A 42 8.90 -17.20 1.39
N TYR A 43 8.23 -17.88 2.31
CA TYR A 43 6.77 -17.75 2.46
C TYR A 43 6.37 -16.32 2.87
N PHE A 44 7.23 -15.57 3.57
CA PHE A 44 6.94 -14.21 4.02
C PHE A 44 6.82 -13.24 2.84
N ARG A 45 7.64 -13.42 1.80
CA ARG A 45 7.52 -12.70 0.53
C ARG A 45 6.14 -12.92 -0.09
N VAL A 46 5.69 -14.18 -0.14
CA VAL A 46 4.39 -14.54 -0.71
C VAL A 46 3.24 -13.94 0.12
N GLU A 47 3.31 -14.05 1.44
CA GLU A 47 2.34 -13.47 2.37
C GLU A 47 2.22 -11.96 2.19
N LEU A 48 3.34 -11.23 2.14
CA LEU A 48 3.35 -9.79 1.88
C LEU A 48 2.75 -9.42 0.50
N GLY A 49 2.99 -10.24 -0.53
CA GLY A 49 2.38 -10.05 -1.84
C GLY A 49 0.86 -10.16 -1.78
N ILE A 50 0.33 -11.18 -1.09
CA ILE A 50 -1.11 -11.37 -0.89
C ILE A 50 -1.69 -10.22 -0.06
N ALA A 51 -1.02 -9.82 1.02
CA ALA A 51 -1.44 -8.70 1.86
C ALA A 51 -1.54 -7.38 1.07
N LYS A 52 -0.59 -7.11 0.15
CA LYS A 52 -0.65 -5.95 -0.76
C LYS A 52 -1.89 -5.99 -1.65
N ILE A 53 -2.22 -7.14 -2.23
CA ILE A 53 -3.42 -7.30 -3.07
C ILE A 53 -4.69 -7.02 -2.25
N LEU A 54 -4.81 -7.63 -1.07
CA LEU A 54 -5.96 -7.41 -0.17
C LEU A 54 -6.09 -5.94 0.27
N GLY A 55 -4.97 -5.30 0.61
CA GLY A 55 -4.93 -3.89 0.94
C GLY A 55 -5.37 -3.01 -0.24
N VAL A 56 -4.92 -3.30 -1.46
CA VAL A 56 -5.34 -2.56 -2.66
C VAL A 56 -6.84 -2.71 -2.91
N LEU A 57 -7.38 -3.92 -2.80
CA LEU A 57 -8.82 -4.15 -2.89
C LEU A 57 -9.58 -3.34 -1.84
N ALA A 58 -9.07 -3.28 -0.60
CA ALA A 58 -9.67 -2.48 0.45
C ALA A 58 -9.74 -0.98 0.10
N LEU A 59 -8.69 -0.44 -0.54
CA LEU A 59 -8.65 0.95 -0.96
C LEU A 59 -9.55 1.24 -2.16
N LEU A 60 -9.52 0.39 -3.19
CA LEU A 60 -10.24 0.61 -4.45
C LEU A 60 -11.75 0.37 -4.36
N LEU A 61 -12.21 -0.57 -3.54
CA LEU A 61 -13.64 -0.86 -3.43
C LEU A 61 -14.36 0.28 -2.69
N PRO A 62 -15.27 1.03 -3.36
CA PRO A 62 -15.85 2.24 -2.79
C PRO A 62 -16.90 1.97 -1.70
N PHE A 63 -17.47 0.76 -1.67
CA PHE A 63 -18.50 0.35 -0.72
C PHE A 63 -17.95 -0.16 0.62
N LEU A 64 -16.64 -0.32 0.76
CA LEU A 64 -16.06 -0.81 2.00
C LEU A 64 -16.06 0.26 3.10
N PRO A 65 -16.40 -0.11 4.36
CA PRO A 65 -16.40 0.81 5.49
C PRO A 65 -15.06 1.50 5.68
N ARG A 66 -15.11 2.74 6.20
CA ARG A 66 -13.91 3.54 6.49
C ARG A 66 -12.95 2.85 7.47
N VAL A 67 -13.48 2.04 8.38
CA VAL A 67 -12.67 1.24 9.33
C VAL A 67 -11.76 0.26 8.57
N ILE A 68 -12.29 -0.46 7.59
CA ILE A 68 -11.51 -1.41 6.77
C ILE A 68 -10.45 -0.67 5.94
N LYS A 69 -10.83 0.46 5.34
CA LYS A 69 -9.87 1.34 4.66
C LYS A 69 -8.76 1.81 5.61
N GLY A 70 -9.11 2.15 6.85
CA GLY A 70 -8.17 2.54 7.90
C GLY A 70 -7.11 1.47 8.17
N PHE A 71 -7.50 0.20 8.27
CA PHE A 71 -6.55 -0.92 8.37
C PHE A 71 -5.63 -1.02 7.15
N ALA A 72 -6.16 -0.83 5.94
CA ALA A 72 -5.34 -0.82 4.73
C ALA A 72 -4.32 0.33 4.74
N TYR A 73 -4.73 1.54 5.09
CA TYR A 73 -3.82 2.69 5.21
C TYR A 73 -2.72 2.45 6.26
N ALA A 74 -3.08 1.92 7.43
CA ALA A 74 -2.11 1.59 8.48
C ALA A 74 -1.13 0.50 8.01
N GLY A 75 -1.63 -0.60 7.44
CA GLY A 75 -0.80 -1.70 6.93
C GLY A 75 0.16 -1.26 5.83
N PHE A 76 -0.30 -0.45 4.87
CA PHE A 76 0.58 0.09 3.84
C PHE A 76 1.61 1.07 4.37
N THR A 77 1.25 1.89 5.36
CA THR A 77 2.21 2.79 6.01
C THR A 77 3.33 1.99 6.67
N ILE A 78 2.98 0.94 7.43
CA ILE A 78 3.96 0.02 8.03
C ILE A 78 4.82 -0.64 6.95
N ASN A 79 4.21 -1.14 5.87
CA ASN A 79 4.95 -1.75 4.76
C ASN A 79 5.94 -0.79 4.09
N ILE A 80 5.58 0.48 3.88
CA ILE A 80 6.46 1.49 3.29
C ILE A 80 7.64 1.79 4.22
N VAL A 81 7.38 1.93 5.52
CA VAL A 81 8.43 2.16 6.52
C VAL A 81 9.36 0.94 6.61
N ALA A 82 8.80 -0.27 6.66
CA ALA A 82 9.57 -1.50 6.69
C ALA A 82 10.45 -1.66 5.45
N ALA A 83 9.93 -1.32 4.25
CA ALA A 83 10.71 -1.31 3.03
C ALA A 83 11.87 -0.30 3.10
N ALA A 84 11.63 0.92 3.58
CA ALA A 84 12.67 1.92 3.77
C ALA A 84 13.78 1.43 4.72
N ILE A 85 13.40 0.80 5.84
CA ILE A 85 14.36 0.19 6.77
C ILE A 85 15.15 -0.93 6.09
N ALA A 86 14.49 -1.80 5.31
CA ALA A 86 15.16 -2.90 4.62
C ALA A 86 16.21 -2.41 3.62
N HIS A 87 15.89 -1.41 2.79
CA HIS A 87 16.84 -0.82 1.84
C HIS A 87 18.07 -0.20 2.56
N LEU A 88 17.83 0.52 3.66
CA LEU A 88 18.93 1.08 4.47
C LEU A 88 19.77 0.01 5.17
N ALA A 89 19.13 -1.07 5.65
CA ALA A 89 19.82 -2.17 6.34
C ALA A 89 20.75 -2.97 5.41
N VAL A 90 20.42 -3.05 4.12
CA VAL A 90 21.27 -3.67 3.08
C VAL A 90 22.42 -2.73 2.64
N GLY A 91 22.43 -1.48 3.14
CA GLY A 91 23.45 -0.49 2.80
C GLY A 91 23.24 0.16 1.44
N GLU A 92 22.02 0.11 0.89
CA GLU A 92 21.71 0.81 -0.34
C GLU A 92 21.73 2.33 -0.14
N GLY A 93 22.11 3.07 -1.18
CA GLY A 93 22.15 4.53 -1.15
C GLY A 93 20.76 5.14 -0.97
N ILE A 94 20.70 6.42 -0.60
CA ILE A 94 19.44 7.13 -0.32
C ILE A 94 18.47 7.19 -1.52
N SER A 95 18.99 7.00 -2.74
CA SER A 95 18.19 6.89 -3.97
C SER A 95 17.22 5.70 -3.94
N SER A 96 17.55 4.64 -3.21
CA SER A 96 16.65 3.49 -2.99
C SER A 96 15.37 3.89 -2.26
N LEU A 97 15.35 5.02 -1.54
CA LEU A 97 14.18 5.50 -0.80
C LEU A 97 13.14 6.24 -1.65
N VAL A 98 13.51 6.63 -2.87
CA VAL A 98 12.62 7.41 -3.76
C VAL A 98 11.29 6.70 -4.03
N PRO A 99 11.24 5.39 -4.35
CA PRO A 99 9.97 4.68 -4.53
C PRO A 99 9.09 4.70 -3.27
N MET A 100 9.69 4.59 -2.08
CA MET A 100 8.97 4.65 -0.80
C MET A 100 8.40 6.04 -0.51
N LEU A 101 9.15 7.09 -0.84
CA LEU A 101 8.68 8.48 -0.73
C LEU A 101 7.51 8.73 -1.67
N ILE A 102 7.60 8.30 -2.93
CA ILE A 102 6.51 8.42 -3.91
C ILE A 102 5.27 7.67 -3.41
N ALA A 103 5.43 6.41 -2.98
CA ALA A 103 4.34 5.61 -2.44
C ALA A 103 3.72 6.27 -1.19
N GLY A 104 4.54 6.80 -0.29
CA GLY A 104 4.09 7.51 0.92
C GLY A 104 3.29 8.76 0.61
N VAL A 105 3.75 9.59 -0.34
CA VAL A 105 3.02 10.79 -0.78
C VAL A 105 1.70 10.43 -1.43
N LEU A 106 1.66 9.43 -2.32
CA LEU A 106 0.42 8.97 -2.94
C LEU A 106 -0.57 8.43 -1.91
N LEU A 107 -0.10 7.64 -0.94
CA LEU A 107 -0.93 7.11 0.14
C LEU A 107 -1.48 8.22 1.04
N ALA A 108 -0.65 9.21 1.38
CA ALA A 108 -1.03 10.35 2.21
C ALA A 108 -2.08 11.23 1.49
N LEU A 109 -1.88 11.52 0.19
CA LEU A 109 -2.86 12.25 -0.61
C LEU A 109 -4.19 11.48 -0.71
N SER A 110 -4.12 10.17 -0.93
CA SER A 110 -5.29 9.30 -0.94
C SER A 110 -6.06 9.39 0.40
N TYR A 111 -5.36 9.28 1.53
CA TYR A 111 -5.99 9.39 2.85
C TYR A 111 -6.60 10.77 3.12
N TYR A 112 -5.84 11.83 2.83
CA TYR A 112 -6.25 13.21 3.10
C TYR A 112 -7.50 13.63 2.30
N PHE A 113 -7.62 13.15 1.06
CA PHE A 113 -8.75 13.46 0.19
C PHE A 113 -9.86 12.40 0.20
N LEU A 114 -9.79 11.40 1.08
CA LEU A 114 -10.80 10.35 1.23
C LEU A 114 -12.20 10.99 1.45
N PRO A 115 -13.18 10.75 0.56
CA PRO A 115 -14.50 11.36 0.69
C PRO A 115 -15.26 10.85 1.93
N LEU A 116 -15.74 11.77 2.76
CA LEU A 116 -16.61 11.47 3.91
C LEU A 116 -17.92 10.78 3.51
N SER A 117 -18.38 10.96 2.27
CA SER A 117 -19.66 10.43 1.77
C SER A 117 -19.66 8.92 1.48
N LEU A 118 -18.54 8.22 1.63
CA LEU A 118 -18.48 6.76 1.45
C LEU A 118 -19.02 5.98 2.67
N ASN A 119 -19.68 6.66 3.61
CA ASN A 119 -20.19 6.11 4.85
C ASN A 119 -21.68 6.45 5.03
N THR A 120 -22.56 5.91 4.19
CA THR A 120 -24.01 5.93 4.40
C THR A 120 -24.57 4.51 4.32
N SER A 121 -24.29 3.70 5.33
CA SER A 121 -25.20 2.64 5.73
C SER A 121 -25.44 2.82 7.24
N THR A 122 -26.73 2.86 7.61
CA THR A 122 -27.28 2.84 8.98
C THR A 122 -27.08 4.07 9.88
N THR A 123 -27.84 5.14 9.65
CA THR A 123 -28.65 5.80 10.71
C THR A 123 -29.88 6.43 10.08
N SER A 124 -30.87 5.58 9.73
CA SER A 124 -32.23 6.00 9.43
C SER A 124 -33.16 5.05 10.16
N LYS A 125 -33.94 5.64 11.08
CA LYS A 125 -35.08 5.10 11.85
C LYS A 125 -34.77 4.26 13.10
N SER A 126 -34.84 4.91 14.27
CA SER A 126 -35.96 4.75 15.21
C SER A 126 -36.03 5.99 16.11
#